data_AF-A0A9Q3BNJ9-F1
#
_entry.id   AF-A0A9Q3BNJ9-F1
#
_cell.length_a   1.000
_cell.length_b   1.000
_cell.length_c   1.000
_cell.angle_alpha   90.00
_cell.angle_beta   90.00
_cell.angle_gamma   90.00
#
_symmetry.space_group_name_H-M   'P 1'
#
loop_
_entity.id
_entity.type
_entity.pdbx_description
1 polymer ?
#
loop_
_entity_poly.entity_id
_entity_poly.type
_entity_poly.pdbx_seq_one_letter_code
_entity_poly.pdbx_strand_id
1 'polypeptide(L)'
;MDKALLIWNRVISWNGIFTNIISDKYPKFTSALWKNLYQLFQTAFSFSTAYHPQTDGLAERMIQTLEDMFILLPALEFLYKPSFHASTNQTPAILEKGWNPKLPQDSLRKYLVEINATAGSFKEILERA
;
A
#
# COMPACT_ATOMS: atom_id res chain seq x y z
N MET A 1 7.21 -3.25 23.42
CA MET A 1 5.83 -3.71 23.19
C MET A 1 5.17 -3.01 22.00
N ASP A 2 5.42 -1.71 21.81
CA ASP A 2 4.72 -0.87 20.82
C ASP A 2 4.79 -1.37 19.37
N LYS A 3 5.92 -1.91 18.93
CA LYS A 3 6.07 -2.46 17.56
C LYS A 3 5.22 -3.69 17.31
N ALA A 4 5.11 -4.59 18.29
CA ALA A 4 4.29 -5.80 18.18
C ALA A 4 2.80 -5.45 18.11
N LEU A 5 2.36 -4.50 18.96
CA LEU A 5 0.99 -3.97 18.93
C LEU A 5 0.69 -3.26 17.61
N LEU A 6 1.64 -2.51 17.07
CA LEU A 6 1.49 -1.86 15.77
C LEU A 6 1.30 -2.90 14.64
N ILE A 7 2.13 -3.94 14.59
CA ILE A 7 2.02 -5.01 13.59
C ILE A 7 0.69 -5.74 13.73
N TRP A 8 0.26 -6.06 14.96
CA TRP A 8 -1.03 -6.70 15.20
C TRP A 8 -2.20 -5.84 14.71
N ASN A 9 -2.25 -4.57 15.14
CA ASN A 9 -3.37 -3.67 14.84
C ASN A 9 -3.40 -3.21 13.38
N ARG A 10 -2.26 -3.09 12.70
CA ARG A 10 -2.20 -2.56 11.33
C ARG A 10 -2.12 -3.65 10.26
N VAL A 11 -1.49 -4.78 10.56
CA VAL A 11 -1.21 -5.81 9.55
C VAL A 11 -2.03 -7.05 9.81
N ILE A 12 -1.87 -7.68 10.98
CA ILE A 12 -2.44 -9.01 11.24
C ILE A 12 -3.97 -8.95 11.41
N SER A 13 -4.50 -8.01 12.17
CA SER A 13 -5.96 -7.92 12.39
C SER A 13 -6.75 -7.62 11.11
N TRP A 14 -6.12 -6.95 10.13
CA TRP A 14 -6.76 -6.56 8.87
C TRP A 14 -6.58 -7.56 7.74
N ASN A 15 -5.49 -8.33 7.76
CA ASN A 15 -5.12 -9.26 6.69
C ASN A 15 -5.12 -10.73 7.09
N GLY A 16 -5.24 -11.00 8.39
CA GLY A 16 -5.08 -12.33 8.96
C GLY A 16 -3.60 -12.69 9.17
N ILE A 17 -3.39 -13.89 9.67
CA ILE A 17 -2.06 -14.48 9.82
C ILE A 17 -1.62 -15.06 8.47
N PHE A 18 -0.44 -14.67 8.02
CA PHE A 18 0.14 -15.19 6.78
C PHE A 18 0.62 -16.63 6.97
N THR A 19 0.45 -17.46 5.93
CA THR A 19 0.99 -18.83 5.90
C THR A 19 2.49 -18.84 5.58
N ASN A 20 2.94 -17.91 4.73
CA ASN A 20 4.34 -17.76 4.36
C ASN A 20 4.68 -16.28 4.16
N ILE A 21 5.86 -15.86 4.63
CA ILE A 21 6.42 -14.53 4.39
C ILE A 21 7.79 -14.71 3.74
N ILE A 22 8.00 -14.00 2.64
CA ILE A 22 9.28 -13.96 1.94
C ILE A 22 9.83 -12.55 2.09
N SER A 23 11.04 -12.43 2.66
CA SER A 23 11.71 -11.14 2.86
C SER A 23 13.15 -11.17 2.40
N ASP A 24 13.74 -10.01 2.18
CA ASP A 24 15.19 -9.86 2.07
C ASP A 24 15.91 -10.23 3.40
N LYS A 25 17.24 -10.38 3.34
CA LYS A 25 18.07 -10.72 4.51
C LYS A 25 18.34 -9.53 5.43
N TYR A 26 17.46 -8.53 5.47
CA TYR A 26 17.71 -7.31 6.22
C TYR A 26 17.75 -7.58 7.75
N PRO A 27 18.68 -6.95 8.51
CA PRO A 27 18.84 -7.24 9.95
C PRO A 27 17.59 -7.06 10.80
N LYS A 28 16.65 -6.20 10.39
CA LYS A 28 15.37 -6.04 11.10
C LYS A 28 14.56 -7.34 11.06
N PHE A 29 14.46 -8.02 9.92
CA PHE A 29 13.66 -9.24 9.76
C PHE A 29 14.34 -10.51 10.31
N THR A 30 15.64 -10.44 10.61
CA THR A 30 16.40 -11.51 11.29
C THR A 30 16.43 -11.36 12.81
N SER A 31 15.87 -10.28 13.35
CA SER A 31 15.86 -9.99 14.80
C SER A 31 15.03 -10.99 15.61
N ALA A 32 15.32 -11.08 16.92
CA ALA A 32 14.63 -12.00 17.83
C ALA A 32 13.12 -11.75 17.91
N LEU A 33 12.69 -10.48 17.86
CA LEU A 33 11.26 -10.11 17.87
C LEU A 33 10.53 -10.80 16.71
N TRP A 34 11.07 -10.65 15.52
CA TRP A 34 10.49 -11.16 14.29
C TRP A 34 10.51 -12.68 14.25
N LYS A 35 11.64 -13.32 14.60
CA LYS A 35 11.73 -14.78 14.75
C LYS A 35 10.66 -15.35 15.67
N ASN A 36 10.49 -14.75 16.85
CA ASN A 36 9.48 -15.19 17.81
C ASN A 36 8.05 -14.97 17.29
N LEU A 37 7.81 -13.89 16.54
CA LEU A 37 6.51 -13.55 15.99
C LEU A 37 6.06 -14.58 14.93
N TYR A 38 6.92 -14.96 13.98
CA TYR A 38 6.56 -15.96 12.97
C TYR A 38 6.38 -17.35 13.59
N GLN A 39 7.21 -17.71 14.59
CA GLN A 39 7.07 -18.97 15.32
C GLN A 39 5.73 -19.05 16.05
N LEU A 40 5.31 -17.98 16.73
CA LEU A 40 4.02 -17.90 17.42
C LEU A 40 2.85 -18.09 16.45
N PHE A 41 2.96 -17.50 15.26
CA PHE A 41 1.92 -17.56 14.23
C PHE A 41 1.99 -18.80 13.33
N GLN A 42 2.99 -19.67 13.53
CA GLN A 42 3.27 -20.82 12.66
C GLN A 42 3.41 -20.42 11.18
N THR A 43 3.90 -19.20 10.94
CA THR A 43 4.12 -18.66 9.61
C THR A 43 5.47 -19.12 9.10
N ALA A 44 5.51 -19.74 7.92
CA ALA A 44 6.77 -20.03 7.24
C ALA A 44 7.48 -18.71 6.90
N PHE A 45 8.78 -18.64 7.15
CA PHE A 45 9.56 -17.44 6.87
C PHE A 45 10.79 -17.80 6.04
N SER A 46 10.81 -17.31 4.80
CA SER A 46 11.86 -17.59 3.82
C SER A 46 12.60 -16.31 3.45
N PHE A 47 13.91 -16.42 3.23
CA PHE A 47 14.69 -15.31 2.68
C PHE A 47 14.76 -15.42 1.16
N SER A 48 14.56 -14.30 0.45
CA SER A 48 14.84 -14.24 -0.98
C SER A 48 16.34 -14.52 -1.22
N THR A 49 16.64 -15.27 -2.29
CA THR A 49 17.98 -15.83 -2.54
C THR A 49 18.89 -14.92 -3.36
N ALA A 50 18.48 -13.70 -3.70
CA ALA A 50 19.28 -12.82 -4.55
C ALA A 50 19.10 -11.35 -4.17
N TYR A 51 20.22 -10.62 -4.08
CA TYR A 51 20.24 -9.19 -4.33
C TYR A 51 19.88 -9.02 -5.83
N HIS A 52 18.67 -8.58 -6.16
CA HIS A 52 18.31 -8.17 -7.53
C HIS A 52 18.28 -6.64 -7.59
N PRO A 53 19.44 -5.96 -7.70
CA PRO A 53 19.54 -4.50 -7.64
C PRO A 53 18.70 -3.76 -8.70
N GLN A 54 18.26 -4.44 -9.77
CA GLN A 54 17.39 -3.83 -10.79
C GLN A 54 15.91 -3.77 -10.39
N THR A 55 15.40 -4.75 -9.63
CA THR A 55 14.00 -4.81 -9.21
C THR A 55 13.82 -4.15 -7.85
N ASP A 56 14.76 -4.40 -6.93
CA ASP A 56 14.74 -3.81 -5.59
C ASP A 56 15.01 -2.31 -5.63
N GLY A 57 15.84 -1.79 -6.55
CA GLY A 57 16.13 -0.35 -6.58
C GLY A 57 14.91 0.55 -6.87
N LEU A 58 13.87 0.05 -7.55
CA LEU A 58 12.60 0.78 -7.70
C LEU A 58 11.73 0.67 -6.45
N ALA A 59 11.62 -0.52 -5.87
CA ALA A 59 10.87 -0.73 -4.63
C ALA A 59 11.52 0.01 -3.45
N GLU A 60 12.83 -0.04 -3.30
CA GLU A 60 13.63 0.68 -2.30
C GLU A 60 13.52 2.19 -2.48
N ARG A 61 13.61 2.73 -3.70
CA ARG A 61 13.41 4.18 -3.93
C ARG A 61 11.97 4.60 -3.65
N MET A 62 10.99 3.78 -4.01
CA MET A 62 9.59 4.02 -3.67
C MET A 62 9.41 3.98 -2.16
N ILE A 63 9.91 2.95 -1.47
CA ILE A 63 9.87 2.82 -0.01
C ILE A 63 10.55 4.02 0.64
N GLN A 64 11.71 4.45 0.17
CA GLN A 64 12.44 5.59 0.73
C GLN A 64 11.71 6.92 0.49
N THR A 65 11.12 7.12 -0.68
CA THR A 65 10.26 8.28 -0.96
C THR A 65 9.02 8.27 -0.04
N LEU A 66 8.43 7.10 0.19
CA LEU A 66 7.30 6.91 1.09
C LEU A 66 7.70 7.12 2.57
N GLU A 67 8.90 6.69 2.96
CA GLU A 67 9.47 6.92 4.29
C GLU A 67 9.76 8.41 4.51
N ASP A 68 10.34 9.13 3.54
CA ASP A 68 10.53 10.59 3.65
C ASP A 68 9.18 11.34 3.73
N MET A 69 8.13 10.76 3.16
CA MET A 69 6.75 11.24 3.22
C MET A 69 5.95 10.62 4.38
N PHE A 70 6.57 10.20 5.49
CA PHE A 70 5.95 9.44 6.59
C PHE A 70 4.60 10.01 7.11
N ILE A 71 4.35 11.32 6.96
CA ILE A 71 3.07 11.97 7.31
C ILE A 71 1.95 11.65 6.30
N LEU A 72 2.29 11.49 5.03
CA LEU A 72 1.36 11.22 3.92
C LEU A 72 1.12 9.73 3.70
N LEU A 73 1.83 8.83 4.39
CA LEU A 73 1.67 7.38 4.21
C LEU A 73 0.20 6.91 4.23
N PRO A 74 -0.66 7.36 5.17
CA PRO A 74 -2.07 7.00 5.15
C PRO A 74 -2.83 7.58 3.95
N ALA A 75 -2.49 8.80 3.53
CA ALA A 75 -3.10 9.44 2.36
C ALA A 75 -2.69 8.75 1.05
N LEU A 76 -1.43 8.33 0.95
CA LEU A 76 -0.91 7.60 -0.20
C LEU A 76 -1.51 6.20 -0.30
N GLU A 77 -1.64 5.46 0.79
CA GLU A 77 -2.36 4.18 0.81
C GLU A 77 -3.81 4.37 0.34
N PHE A 78 -4.47 5.42 0.84
CA PHE A 78 -5.86 5.72 0.51
C PHE A 78 -6.05 6.12 -0.97
N LEU A 79 -5.07 6.76 -1.59
CA LEU A 79 -5.07 7.10 -3.02
C LEU A 79 -4.66 5.92 -3.91
N TYR A 80 -3.71 5.10 -3.47
CA TYR A 80 -3.17 3.98 -4.25
C TYR A 80 -4.18 2.84 -4.40
N LYS A 81 -4.90 2.49 -3.32
CA LYS A 81 -5.84 1.36 -3.30
C LYS A 81 -6.90 1.39 -4.41
N PRO A 82 -7.52 2.53 -4.74
CA PRO A 82 -8.46 2.64 -5.86
C PRO A 82 -7.80 2.97 -7.21
N SER A 83 -6.48 3.12 -7.30
CA SER A 83 -5.81 3.39 -8.58
C SER A 83 -5.87 2.16 -9.50
N PHE A 84 -6.20 2.39 -10.76
CA PHE A 84 -6.27 1.32 -11.76
C PHE A 84 -4.87 0.88 -12.20
N HIS A 85 -4.63 -0.44 -12.20
CA HIS A 85 -3.36 -1.01 -12.63
C HIS A 85 -3.54 -1.77 -13.95
N ALA A 86 -2.86 -1.33 -15.00
CA ALA A 86 -2.98 -1.91 -16.34
C ALA A 86 -2.53 -3.39 -16.40
N SER A 87 -1.58 -3.80 -15.56
CA SER A 87 -1.07 -5.18 -15.51
C SER A 87 -2.08 -6.19 -14.98
N THR A 88 -2.97 -5.76 -14.08
CA THR A 88 -4.01 -6.61 -13.49
C THR A 88 -5.42 -6.29 -14.02
N ASN A 89 -5.55 -5.21 -14.81
CA ASN A 89 -6.80 -4.67 -15.30
C ASN A 89 -7.84 -4.41 -14.19
N GLN A 90 -7.37 -4.21 -12.96
CA GLN A 90 -8.18 -3.98 -11.76
C GLN A 90 -7.44 -3.06 -10.79
N THR A 91 -8.15 -2.53 -9.80
CA THR A 91 -7.55 -1.78 -8.69
C THR A 91 -7.05 -2.75 -7.61
N PRO A 92 -5.98 -2.42 -6.86
CA PRO A 92 -5.53 -3.24 -5.74
C PRO A 92 -6.64 -3.54 -4.72
N ALA A 93 -7.51 -2.58 -4.40
CA ALA A 93 -8.57 -2.80 -3.41
C ALA A 93 -9.64 -3.79 -3.86
N ILE A 94 -9.97 -3.85 -5.16
CA ILE A 94 -10.89 -4.86 -5.70
C ILE A 94 -10.27 -6.25 -5.59
N LEU A 95 -8.98 -6.39 -5.92
CA LEU A 95 -8.27 -7.67 -5.83
C LEU A 95 -8.10 -8.13 -4.38
N GLU A 96 -7.84 -7.22 -3.45
CA GLU A 96 -7.53 -7.52 -2.06
C GLU A 96 -8.79 -7.69 -1.18
N LYS A 97 -9.78 -6.81 -1.35
CA LYS A 97 -10.95 -6.71 -0.47
C LYS A 97 -12.30 -6.76 -1.20
N GLY A 98 -12.31 -6.70 -2.54
CA GLY A 98 -13.54 -6.76 -3.33
C GLY A 98 -14.31 -5.44 -3.42
N TRP A 99 -13.78 -4.34 -2.89
CA TRP A 99 -14.43 -3.02 -2.95
C TRP A 99 -13.41 -1.89 -3.05
N ASN A 100 -13.80 -0.79 -3.70
CA ASN A 100 -13.00 0.44 -3.74
C ASN A 100 -13.48 1.43 -2.68
N PRO A 101 -12.57 2.07 -1.92
CA PRO A 101 -12.96 3.13 -1.01
C PRO A 101 -13.48 4.34 -1.77
N LYS A 102 -14.50 4.99 -1.19
CA LYS A 102 -15.02 6.27 -1.72
C LYS A 102 -14.05 7.38 -1.34
N LEU A 103 -13.57 8.11 -2.34
CA LEU A 103 -12.58 9.17 -2.16
C LEU A 103 -13.25 10.51 -1.85
N PRO A 104 -12.57 11.46 -1.16
CA PRO A 104 -13.07 12.81 -0.96
C PRO A 104 -13.53 13.49 -2.26
N GLN A 105 -12.80 13.31 -3.37
CA GLN A 105 -13.18 13.87 -4.67
C GLN A 105 -14.51 13.32 -5.20
N ASP A 106 -14.87 12.06 -4.89
CA ASP A 106 -16.15 11.50 -5.29
C ASP A 106 -17.33 12.21 -4.61
N SER A 107 -17.08 12.75 -3.41
CA SER A 107 -18.06 13.53 -2.67
C SER A 107 -18.13 14.98 -3.16
N LEU A 108 -17.02 15.52 -3.66
CA LEU A 108 -16.95 16.85 -4.26
C LEU A 108 -17.51 16.89 -5.69
N ARG A 109 -17.47 15.78 -6.43
CA ARG A 109 -18.03 15.66 -7.79
C ARG A 109 -19.47 16.14 -7.91
N LYS A 110 -20.30 15.98 -6.86
CA LYS A 110 -21.70 16.44 -6.88
C LYS A 110 -21.87 17.96 -6.82
N TYR A 111 -20.82 18.68 -6.44
CA TYR A 111 -20.81 20.15 -6.31
C TYR A 111 -19.94 20.83 -7.37
N LEU A 112 -19.36 20.06 -8.30
CA LEU A 112 -18.59 20.63 -9.40
C LEU A 112 -19.54 21.39 -10.32
N VAL A 113 -19.40 22.71 -10.32
CA VAL A 113 -20.09 23.62 -11.23
C VAL A 113 -19.37 23.59 -12.58
N GLU A 114 -20.10 23.69 -13.69
CA GLU A 114 -19.50 23.97 -14.99
C GLU A 114 -18.77 25.32 -14.93
N ILE A 115 -17.45 25.28 -14.84
CA ILE A 115 -16.63 26.48 -14.92
C ILE A 115 -16.49 26.81 -16.40
N ASN A 116 -17.19 27.85 -16.85
CA ASN A 116 -17.15 28.55 -18.15
C ASN A 116 -16.47 27.83 -19.33
N ALA A 117 -17.20 27.69 -20.45
CA ALA A 117 -16.86 26.95 -21.68
C ALA A 117 -15.43 27.11 -22.26
N THR A 118 -14.68 28.14 -21.89
CA THR A 118 -13.27 28.34 -22.32
C THR A 118 -12.26 27.61 -21.42
N ALA A 119 -12.61 27.28 -20.18
CA ALA A 119 -11.85 26.39 -19.31
C ALA A 119 -12.51 25.00 -19.42
N GLY A 120 -11.75 23.97 -19.78
CA GLY A 120 -12.27 22.60 -19.79
C GLY A 120 -12.95 22.28 -18.46
N SER A 121 -14.03 21.49 -18.48
CA SER A 121 -14.80 21.20 -17.27
C SER A 121 -13.87 20.64 -16.20
N PHE A 122 -13.94 21.16 -14.97
CA PHE A 122 -13.11 20.65 -13.87
C PHE A 122 -13.28 19.13 -13.66
N LYS A 123 -14.45 18.61 -14.07
CA LYS A 123 -14.72 17.17 -14.16
C LYS A 123 -13.77 16.44 -15.11
N GLU A 124 -13.52 16.99 -16.30
CA GLU A 124 -12.62 16.39 -17.30
C GLU A 124 -11.16 16.41 -16.83
N ILE A 125 -10.75 17.43 -16.09
CA ILE A 125 -9.41 17.52 -15.49
C ILE A 125 -9.24 16.41 -14.43
N LEU A 126 -10.26 16.17 -13.60
CA LEU A 126 -10.25 15.10 -12.59
C LEU A 126 -10.41 13.69 -13.16
N GLU A 127 -10.92 13.53 -14.39
CA GLU A 127 -11.04 12.22 -15.03
C GLU A 127 -9.76 11.79 -15.76
N ARG A 128 -8.83 12.73 -15.99
CA ARG A 128 -7.53 12.48 -16.65
C ARG A 128 -6.36 12.32 -15.69
N ALA A 129 -6.55 12.63 -14.40
CA ALA A 129 -5.55 12.49 -13.34
C ALA A 129 -5.74 11.16 -12.61
#